data_AF-A0A9P5BRU9-F1
#
_entry.id   AF-A0A9P5BRU9-F1
#
_cell.length_a   1.000
_cell.length_b   1.000
_cell.length_c   1.000
_cell.angle_alpha   90.00
_cell.angle_beta   90.00
_cell.angle_gamma   90.00
#
_symmetry.space_group_name_H-M   'P 1'
#
loop_
_entity.id
_entity.type
_entity.pdbx_description
1 polymer ?
#
loop_
_entity_poly.entity_id
_entity_poly.type
_entity_poly.pdbx_seq_one_letter_code
_entity_poly.pdbx_strand_id
1 'polypeptide(L)'
;MKEKWFEASPAFLDDGFEYVPEREDGTPRTKYVGEPTKYIDYNWEQLHWGRFFLLTEDEAKKAWGPGYEKYWAPREGGYIAA
;
A
#
# COMPACT_ATOMS: atom_id res chain seq x y z
N MET A 1 22.76 15.74 4.42
CA MET A 1 21.77 14.64 4.31
C MET A 1 21.35 14.56 2.85
N LYS A 2 21.31 13.37 2.24
CA LYS A 2 20.75 13.20 0.89
C LYS A 2 19.27 12.86 1.04
N GLU A 3 18.40 13.67 0.46
CA GLU A 3 16.99 13.31 0.30
C GLU A 3 16.88 12.04 -0.57
N LYS A 4 16.01 11.12 -0.15
CA LYS A 4 15.67 9.93 -0.93
C LYS A 4 14.17 9.98 -1.22
N TRP A 5 13.83 9.86 -2.49
CA TRP A 5 12.45 9.81 -2.94
C TRP A 5 11.99 8.35 -2.97
N PHE A 6 10.70 8.13 -2.75
CA PHE A 6 10.10 6.81 -3.00
C PHE A 6 9.93 6.66 -4.50
N GLU A 7 10.66 5.72 -5.11
CA GLU A 7 10.79 5.65 -6.57
C GLU A 7 9.94 4.57 -7.24
N ALA A 8 9.05 3.88 -6.51
CA ALA A 8 8.26 2.82 -7.12
C ALA A 8 6.89 2.62 -6.47
N SER A 9 5.84 2.89 -7.23
CA SER A 9 4.53 2.28 -6.99
C SER A 9 4.54 0.83 -7.48
N PRO A 10 3.78 -0.07 -6.83
CA PRO A 10 3.63 -1.43 -7.32
C PRO A 10 2.89 -1.47 -8.67
N ALA A 11 3.24 -2.46 -9.49
CA ALA A 11 2.48 -2.91 -10.64
C ALA A 11 1.78 -4.24 -10.30
N PHE A 12 0.84 -4.66 -11.14
CA PHE A 12 0.08 -5.88 -10.93
C PHE A 12 0.17 -6.77 -12.16
N LEU A 13 0.38 -8.06 -11.94
CA LEU A 13 0.25 -9.10 -12.96
C LEU A 13 -1.24 -9.31 -13.30
N ASP A 14 -1.51 -9.99 -14.42
CA ASP A 14 -2.87 -10.25 -14.88
C ASP A 14 -3.70 -11.11 -13.89
N ASP A 15 -3.02 -11.86 -13.03
CA ASP A 15 -3.63 -12.66 -11.95
C ASP A 15 -3.85 -11.85 -10.65
N GLY A 16 -3.55 -10.55 -10.68
CA GLY A 16 -3.67 -9.64 -9.55
C GLY A 16 -2.51 -9.67 -8.57
N PHE A 17 -1.45 -10.45 -8.84
CA PHE A 17 -0.28 -10.47 -7.97
C PHE A 17 0.55 -9.18 -8.12
N GLU A 18 0.84 -8.55 -7.00
CA GLU A 18 1.60 -7.30 -6.94
C GLU A 18 3.10 -7.57 -7.16
N TYR A 19 3.74 -6.77 -8.01
CA TYR A 19 5.20 -6.76 -8.16
C TYR A 19 5.73 -5.34 -8.27
N VAL A 20 6.98 -5.13 -7.83
CA VAL A 20 7.67 -3.85 -8.03
C VAL A 20 8.52 -3.96 -9.30
N PRO A 21 8.23 -3.20 -10.37
CA PRO A 21 9.00 -3.29 -11.60
C PRO A 21 10.46 -2.88 -11.35
N GLU A 22 11.40 -3.58 -11.98
CA GLU A 22 12.82 -3.21 -11.94
C GLU A 22 13.05 -1.83 -12.56
N ARG A 23 14.23 -1.23 -12.33
CA ARG A 23 14.57 0.03 -13.02
C ARG A 23 15.00 -0.28 -14.45
N GLU A 24 14.61 0.59 -15.38
CA GLU A 24 15.01 0.48 -16.80
C GLU A 24 16.54 0.49 -16.98
N ASP A 25 17.27 1.16 -16.09
CA ASP A 25 18.73 1.25 -16.11
C ASP A 25 19.44 0.02 -15.49
N GLY A 26 18.67 -0.99 -15.06
CA GLY A 26 19.19 -2.21 -14.43
C GLY A 26 19.79 -2.00 -13.05
N THR A 27 19.69 -0.79 -12.47
CA THR A 27 20.20 -0.54 -11.12
C THR A 27 19.27 -1.17 -10.08
N PRO A 28 19.80 -1.86 -9.05
CA PRO A 28 18.96 -2.42 -8.00
C PRO A 28 18.19 -1.31 -7.29
N ARG A 29 16.87 -1.48 -7.18
CA ARG A 29 16.06 -0.61 -6.31
C ARG A 29 16.50 -0.81 -4.88
N THR A 30 16.49 0.28 -4.10
CA THR A 30 16.62 0.15 -2.65
C THR A 30 15.43 -0.67 -2.16
N LYS A 31 15.70 -1.87 -1.64
CA LYS A 31 14.66 -2.79 -1.18
C LYS A 31 14.17 -2.33 0.19
N TYR A 32 12.94 -1.83 0.26
CA TYR A 32 12.27 -1.47 1.53
C TYR A 32 11.45 -2.64 2.10
N VAL A 33 11.48 -3.79 1.41
CA VAL A 33 10.77 -5.03 1.76
C VAL A 33 11.77 -6.19 1.87
N GLY A 34 11.48 -7.17 2.72
CA GLY A 34 12.34 -8.33 2.99
C GLY A 34 11.52 -9.61 3.16
N GLU A 35 12.19 -10.70 3.55
CA GLU A 35 11.47 -11.89 4.03
C GLU A 35 10.50 -11.46 5.14
N PRO A 36 9.22 -11.90 5.10
CA PRO A 36 8.26 -11.57 6.14
C PRO A 36 8.82 -11.97 7.50
N THR A 37 8.92 -10.99 8.40
CA THR A 37 9.32 -11.23 9.78
C THR A 37 8.42 -10.43 10.70
N LYS A 38 8.22 -10.95 11.92
CA LYS A 38 7.49 -10.22 12.98
C LYS A 38 8.06 -8.83 13.25
N TYR A 39 9.35 -8.61 12.97
CA TYR A 39 10.00 -7.31 13.12
C TYR A 39 9.55 -6.31 12.05
N ILE A 40 9.38 -6.76 10.80
CA ILE A 40 8.83 -5.93 9.73
C ILE A 40 7.37 -5.59 10.01
N ASP A 41 6.57 -6.57 10.42
CA ASP A 41 5.15 -6.36 10.76
C ASP A 41 4.99 -5.36 11.91
N TYR A 42 5.80 -5.50 12.97
CA TYR A 42 5.80 -4.57 14.10
C TYR A 42 6.14 -3.14 13.67
N ASN A 43 7.17 -2.97 12.83
CA ASN A 43 7.55 -1.63 12.38
C ASN A 43 6.49 -1.02 11.46
N TRP A 44 5.82 -1.81 10.63
CA TRP A 44 4.66 -1.36 9.85
C TRP A 44 3.53 -0.92 10.78
N GLU A 45 3.17 -1.75 11.76
CA GLU A 45 2.15 -1.43 12.77
C GLU A 45 2.45 -0.09 13.46
N GLN A 46 3.71 0.15 13.83
CA GLN A 46 4.13 1.43 14.44
C GLN A 46 4.07 2.60 13.45
N LEU A 47 4.38 2.38 12.17
CA LEU A 47 4.38 3.42 11.13
C LEU A 47 2.96 3.86 10.75
N HIS A 48 2.03 2.91 10.66
CA HIS A 48 0.64 3.18 10.32
C HIS A 48 -0.27 3.28 11.56
N TRP A 49 0.28 3.28 12.78
CA TRP A 49 -0.54 3.32 13.98
C TRP A 49 -1.39 4.59 14.02
N GLY A 50 -2.72 4.41 13.91
CA GLY A 50 -3.68 5.51 13.88
C GLY A 50 -3.70 6.30 12.56
N ARG A 51 -3.00 5.82 11.53
CA ARG A 51 -3.00 6.40 10.19
C ARG A 51 -3.73 5.45 9.25
N PHE A 52 -4.70 5.99 8.53
CA PHE A 52 -5.49 5.29 7.54
C PHE A 52 -5.50 6.12 6.27
N PHE A 53 -5.68 5.45 5.14
CA PHE A 53 -6.00 6.09 3.88
C PHE A 53 -7.51 6.16 3.76
N LEU A 54 -8.01 7.29 3.28
CA LEU A 54 -9.40 7.41 2.86
C LEU A 54 -9.45 7.17 1.36
N LEU A 55 -10.15 6.10 0.98
CA LEU A 55 -10.47 5.82 -0.40
C LEU A 55 -11.78 6.51 -0.78
N THR A 56 -11.84 6.95 -2.03
CA THR A 56 -13.11 7.27 -2.69
C THR A 56 -13.96 6.01 -2.86
N GLU A 57 -15.24 6.19 -3.15
CA GLU A 57 -16.15 5.07 -3.38
C GLU A 57 -15.70 4.18 -4.56
N ASP A 58 -15.22 4.78 -5.65
CA ASP A 58 -14.74 4.05 -6.82
C ASP A 58 -13.47 3.26 -6.51
N GLU A 59 -12.54 3.82 -5.74
CA GLU A 59 -11.35 3.13 -5.27
C GLU A 59 -11.71 1.95 -4.35
N ALA A 60 -12.65 2.14 -3.42
CA ALA A 60 -13.11 1.07 -2.52
C ALA A 60 -13.82 -0.07 -3.26
N LYS A 61 -14.71 0.27 -4.22
CA LYS A 61 -15.37 -0.73 -5.10
C LYS A 61 -14.36 -1.51 -5.91
N LYS A 62 -13.38 -0.83 -6.51
CA LYS A 62 -12.33 -1.46 -7.31
C LYS A 62 -11.42 -2.35 -6.46
N ALA A 63 -11.11 -1.93 -5.24
CA ALA A 63 -10.21 -2.67 -4.35
C ALA A 63 -10.88 -3.92 -3.74
N TRP A 64 -12.13 -3.82 -3.29
CA TRP A 64 -12.75 -4.86 -2.45
C TRP A 64 -13.99 -5.52 -3.06
N GLY A 65 -14.59 -4.95 -4.10
CA GLY A 65 -15.80 -5.50 -4.73
C GLY A 65 -17.03 -5.45 -3.80
N PRO A 66 -18.00 -6.36 -4.00
CA PRO A 66 -19.22 -6.39 -3.19
C PRO A 66 -18.94 -6.50 -1.68
N GLY A 67 -19.57 -5.64 -0.88
CA GLY A 67 -19.35 -5.57 0.57
C GLY A 67 -18.28 -4.56 1.00
N TYR A 68 -17.79 -3.72 0.09
CA TYR A 68 -16.91 -2.59 0.40
C TYR A 68 -17.55 -1.57 1.37
N GLU A 69 -18.88 -1.53 1.42
CA GLU A 69 -19.67 -0.60 2.23
C GLU A 69 -19.35 -0.69 3.73
N LYS A 70 -18.91 -1.87 4.19
CA LYS A 70 -18.54 -2.09 5.60
C LYS A 70 -17.30 -1.32 6.05
N TYR A 71 -16.53 -0.77 5.13
CA TYR A 71 -15.32 0.02 5.39
C TYR A 71 -15.60 1.53 5.39
N TRP A 72 -16.85 1.97 5.19
CA TRP A 72 -17.22 3.37 5.26
C TRP A 72 -16.99 3.94 6.67
N ALA A 73 -16.30 5.07 6.73
CA ALA A 73 -16.01 5.78 7.96
C ALA A 73 -16.75 7.13 7.97
N PRO A 74 -17.93 7.20 8.63
CA PRO A 74 -18.83 8.35 8.50
C PRO A 74 -18.28 9.63 9.12
N ARG A 75 -17.35 9.52 10.10
CA ARG A 75 -16.72 10.67 10.73
C ARG A 75 -15.65 11.28 9.84
N GLU A 76 -14.94 10.45 9.07
CA GLU A 76 -13.83 10.82 8.22
C GLU A 76 -14.29 11.10 6.78
N GLY A 77 -15.48 10.65 6.40
CA GLY A 77 -16.11 10.93 5.09
C GLY A 77 -15.51 10.15 3.93
N GLY A 78 -14.99 8.94 4.18
CA GLY A 78 -14.36 8.09 3.18
C GLY A 78 -14.31 6.61 3.61
N TYR A 79 -13.76 5.76 2.76
CA TYR A 79 -13.57 4.33 3.08
C TYR A 79 -12.17 4.09 3.65
N ILE A 80 -12.09 3.47 4.83
CA ILE A 80 -10.81 3.25 5.52
C ILE A 80 -10.08 2.05 4.93
N ALA A 81 -8.85 2.30 4.47
CA ALA A 81 -7.84 1.27 4.22
C ALA A 81 -6.66 1.48 5.19
N ALA A 82 -6.16 0.40 5.77
CA ALA A 82 -4.99 0.35 6.63
C ALA A 82 -4.08 -0.79 6.17
#